data_AF-A0A840SJR0-F1
#
_entry.id   AF-A0A840SJR0-F1
#
_cell.length_a   1.000
_cell.length_b   1.000
_cell.length_c   1.000
_cell.angle_alpha   90.00
_cell.angle_beta   90.00
_cell.angle_gamma   90.00
#
_symmetry.space_group_name_H-M   'P 1'
#
loop_
_entity.id
_entity.type
_entity.pdbx_description
1 polymer ?
#
loop_
_entity_poly.entity_id
_entity_poly.type
_entity_poly.pdbx_seq_one_letter_code
_entity_poly.pdbx_strand_id
1 'polypeptide(L)'
;MKKLILTLLVGGLLMTGAFAKTAFVYFSATGTTERMAKNAAHAMEADIFEIQPVQKYTKADLNWRNKKSRATVECNDPENRPAIANKIDISDYDTIVLCYPIWWGRAPKIVCTFVENQNWSGKKLGTLCTSGSSGLGKRL
;
A
#
# COMPACT_ATOMS: atom_id res chain seq x y z
N MET A 1 37.99 53.94 -2.26
CA MET A 1 37.28 52.72 -2.72
C MET A 1 37.33 51.67 -1.61
N LYS A 2 36.36 51.68 -0.68
CA LYS A 2 36.21 50.65 0.37
C LYS A 2 34.93 49.89 0.06
N LYS A 3 35.05 48.62 -0.35
CA LYS A 3 33.91 47.77 -0.71
C LYS A 3 33.19 47.34 0.57
N LEU A 4 31.92 47.73 0.67
CA LEU A 4 30.97 47.36 1.70
C LEU A 4 30.49 45.92 1.43
N ILE A 5 30.87 44.96 2.28
CA ILE A 5 30.33 43.60 2.23
C ILE A 5 29.03 43.60 3.05
N LEU A 6 27.91 43.62 2.34
CA LEU A 6 26.56 43.47 2.88
C LEU A 6 26.35 41.98 3.21
N THR A 7 26.46 41.63 4.50
CA THR A 7 26.13 40.28 4.98
C THR A 7 24.60 40.16 5.01
N LEU A 8 24.04 39.47 4.01
CA LEU A 8 22.62 39.15 3.96
C LEU A 8 22.33 38.05 4.99
N LEU A 9 21.90 38.44 6.19
CA LEU A 9 21.25 37.55 7.14
C LEU A 9 19.89 37.16 6.56
N VAL A 10 19.85 36.11 5.73
CA VAL A 10 18.59 35.43 5.41
C VAL A 10 18.22 34.65 6.65
N GLY A 11 17.49 35.32 7.55
CA GLY A 11 16.62 34.67 8.52
C GLY A 11 15.56 33.91 7.75
N GLY A 12 15.93 32.73 7.23
CA GLY A 12 15.00 31.76 6.70
C GLY A 12 14.17 31.27 7.86
N LEU A 13 12.98 31.83 8.02
CA LEU A 13 11.89 31.19 8.72
C LEU A 13 11.82 29.76 8.16
N LEU A 14 12.26 28.79 8.96
CA LEU A 14 12.03 27.38 8.72
C LEU A 14 10.51 27.21 8.65
N MET A 15 9.98 27.32 7.44
CA MET A 15 8.65 26.85 7.13
C MET A 15 8.73 25.33 7.28
N THR A 16 8.57 24.84 8.50
CA THR A 16 8.22 23.45 8.77
C THR A 16 6.77 23.26 8.34
N GLY A 17 6.48 23.47 7.06
CA GLY A 17 5.38 22.76 6.43
C GLY A 17 5.82 21.31 6.45
N ALA A 18 5.26 20.51 7.35
CA ALA A 18 5.42 19.07 7.28
C ALA A 18 4.98 18.66 5.86
N PHE A 19 5.94 18.27 5.02
CA PHE A 19 5.63 17.73 3.71
C PHE A 19 4.80 16.48 3.96
N ALA A 20 3.57 16.46 3.43
CA ALA A 20 2.66 15.35 3.63
C ALA A 20 3.32 14.05 3.12
N LYS A 21 3.67 13.15 4.04
CA LYS A 21 4.47 11.97 3.71
C LYS A 21 3.57 10.88 3.16
N THR A 22 3.92 10.35 1.99
CA THR A 22 3.16 9.28 1.32
C THR A 22 3.90 7.95 1.42
N ALA A 23 3.18 6.88 1.76
CA ALA A 23 3.65 5.50 1.65
C ALA A 23 2.76 4.69 0.71
N PHE A 24 3.40 3.90 -0.14
CA PHE A 24 2.76 2.82 -0.88
C PHE A 24 2.87 1.54 -0.07
N VAL A 25 1.75 0.87 0.18
CA VAL A 25 1.73 -0.44 0.84
C VAL A 25 1.07 -1.42 -0.10
N TYR A 26 1.73 -2.52 -0.45
CA TYR A 26 1.24 -3.42 -1.49
C TYR A 26 1.24 -4.89 -1.08
N PHE A 27 0.28 -5.64 -1.62
CA PHE A 27 0.30 -7.10 -1.66
C PHE A 27 0.38 -7.56 -3.11
N SER A 28 1.26 -8.53 -3.43
CA SER A 28 1.30 -9.15 -4.75
C SER A 28 1.64 -10.63 -4.67
N ALA A 29 0.76 -11.48 -5.21
CA ALA A 29 1.01 -12.92 -5.26
C ALA A 29 1.83 -13.36 -6.50
N THR A 30 1.80 -12.58 -7.58
CA THR A 30 2.42 -12.93 -8.88
C THR A 30 3.27 -11.82 -9.49
N GLY A 31 3.48 -10.70 -8.77
CA GLY A 31 4.39 -9.62 -9.17
C GLY A 31 3.78 -8.53 -10.06
N THR A 32 2.54 -8.66 -10.55
CA THR A 32 1.89 -7.61 -11.36
C THR A 32 1.67 -6.33 -10.55
N THR A 33 1.06 -6.47 -9.37
CA THR A 33 0.79 -5.35 -8.45
C THR A 33 2.08 -4.77 -7.88
N GLU A 34 3.06 -5.63 -7.57
CA GLU A 34 4.38 -5.19 -7.12
C GLU A 34 5.02 -4.22 -8.11
N ARG A 35 5.03 -4.56 -9.41
CA ARG A 35 5.61 -3.72 -10.46
C ARG A 35 4.89 -2.38 -10.56
N MET A 36 3.56 -2.39 -10.53
CA MET A 36 2.76 -1.16 -10.54
C MET A 36 3.06 -0.29 -9.32
N ALA A 37 3.06 -0.88 -8.12
CA ALA A 37 3.29 -0.17 -6.87
C ALA A 37 4.70 0.44 -6.83
N LYS A 38 5.73 -0.32 -7.21
CA LYS A 38 7.12 0.17 -7.29
C LYS A 38 7.26 1.33 -8.28
N ASN A 39 6.63 1.23 -9.46
CA ASN A 39 6.66 2.31 -10.45
C ASN A 39 5.97 3.58 -9.94
N ALA A 40 4.81 3.44 -9.31
CA ALA A 40 4.06 4.57 -8.76
C ALA A 40 4.80 5.23 -7.59
N ALA A 41 5.34 4.44 -6.66
CA ALA A 41 6.14 4.95 -5.55
C ALA A 41 7.39 5.67 -6.03
N HIS A 42 8.11 5.10 -7.00
CA HIS A 42 9.27 5.73 -7.61
C HIS A 42 8.93 7.07 -8.28
N ALA A 43 7.84 7.14 -9.04
CA ALA A 43 7.40 8.37 -9.69
C ALA A 43 6.99 9.48 -8.71
N MET A 44 6.60 9.11 -7.48
CA MET A 44 6.20 10.04 -6.42
C MET A 44 7.29 10.27 -5.36
N GLU A 45 8.48 9.67 -5.53
CA GLU A 45 9.56 9.68 -4.53
C GLU A 45 9.06 9.27 -3.13
N ALA A 46 8.16 8.28 -3.10
CA ALA A 46 7.47 7.83 -1.90
C ALA A 46 8.05 6.51 -1.37
N ASP A 47 7.92 6.31 -0.05
CA ASP A 47 8.31 5.04 0.58
C ASP A 47 7.37 3.90 0.14
N ILE A 48 7.88 2.68 0.12
CA ILE A 48 7.12 1.49 -0.29
C ILE A 48 7.34 0.29 0.62
N PHE A 49 6.26 -0.40 0.97
CA PHE A 49 6.25 -1.58 1.83
C PHE A 49 5.45 -2.73 1.21
N GLU A 50 5.97 -3.94 1.33
CA GLU A 50 5.27 -5.16 0.93
C GLU A 50 4.55 -5.78 2.14
N ILE A 51 3.28 -6.17 1.96
CA ILE A 51 2.55 -7.04 2.88
C ILE A 51 2.94 -8.49 2.56
N GLN A 52 3.72 -9.11 3.43
CA GLN A 52 4.19 -10.48 3.22
C GLN A 52 3.32 -11.47 4.00
N PRO A 53 2.64 -12.43 3.36
CA PRO A 53 1.92 -13.48 4.07
C PRO A 53 2.89 -14.41 4.80
N VAL A 54 2.52 -14.88 6.00
CA VAL A 54 3.24 -15.98 6.69
C VAL A 54 3.32 -17.20 5.79
N GLN A 55 2.20 -17.57 5.15
CA GLN A 55 2.15 -18.62 4.15
C GLN A 55 2.01 -18.00 2.75
N LYS A 56 3.09 -18.03 1.96
CA LYS A 56 3.09 -17.56 0.57
C LYS A 56 2.07 -18.33 -0.28
N TYR A 57 1.38 -17.62 -1.18
CA TYR A 57 0.39 -18.22 -2.07
C TYR A 57 1.07 -19.01 -3.18
N THR A 58 0.69 -20.28 -3.31
CA THR A 58 1.14 -21.14 -4.40
C THR A 58 0.24 -20.99 -5.64
N LYS A 59 0.66 -21.55 -6.78
CA LYS A 59 -0.20 -21.62 -7.98
C LYS A 59 -1.51 -22.36 -7.72
N ALA A 60 -1.50 -23.38 -6.86
CA ALA A 60 -2.70 -24.13 -6.50
C ALA A 60 -3.66 -23.28 -5.65
N ASP A 61 -3.13 -22.48 -4.73
CA ASP A 61 -3.90 -21.56 -3.88
C ASP A 61 -4.60 -20.49 -4.69
N LEU A 62 -3.97 -20.03 -5.78
CA LEU A 62 -4.47 -18.98 -6.67
C LEU A 62 -5.36 -19.50 -7.80
N ASN A 63 -5.61 -20.81 -7.85
CA ASN A 63 -6.45 -21.39 -8.89
C ASN A 63 -7.92 -21.00 -8.68
N TRP A 64 -8.35 -19.91 -9.30
CA TRP A 64 -9.71 -19.37 -9.23
C TRP A 64 -10.77 -20.31 -9.83
N ARG A 65 -10.41 -21.27 -10.68
CA ARG A 65 -11.35 -22.27 -11.20
C ARG A 65 -11.67 -23.35 -10.17
N ASN A 66 -10.83 -23.51 -9.15
CA ASN A 66 -11.05 -24.44 -8.06
C ASN A 66 -11.75 -23.73 -6.90
N LYS A 67 -13.02 -24.06 -6.65
CA LYS A 67 -13.80 -23.51 -5.52
C LYS A 67 -13.22 -23.81 -4.13
N LYS A 68 -12.31 -24.80 -4.05
CA LYS A 68 -11.60 -25.20 -2.82
C LYS A 68 -10.18 -24.63 -2.73
N SER A 69 -9.74 -23.82 -3.71
CA SER A 69 -8.43 -23.17 -3.60
C SER A 69 -8.43 -22.19 -2.44
N ARG A 70 -7.29 -22.03 -1.78
CA ARG A 70 -7.14 -21.17 -0.62
C ARG A 70 -7.65 -19.75 -0.89
N ALA A 71 -7.25 -19.12 -1.99
CA ALA A 71 -7.69 -17.76 -2.32
C ALA A 71 -9.22 -17.67 -2.50
N THR A 72 -9.87 -18.71 -3.04
CA THR A 72 -11.33 -18.75 -3.19
C THR A 72 -12.03 -18.92 -1.85
N VAL A 73 -11.52 -19.81 -0.99
CA VAL A 73 -12.07 -20.04 0.35
C VAL A 73 -11.94 -18.76 1.18
N GLU A 74 -10.74 -18.15 1.21
CA GLU A 74 -10.51 -16.91 1.94
C GLU A 74 -11.42 -15.77 1.45
N CYS A 75 -11.54 -15.55 0.13
CA CYS A 75 -12.38 -14.47 -0.40
C CYS A 75 -13.88 -14.64 -0.12
N ASN A 76 -14.36 -15.87 0.01
CA ASN A 76 -15.78 -16.16 0.32
C ASN A 76 -16.08 -16.07 1.81
N ASP A 77 -15.09 -16.20 2.68
CA ASP A 77 -15.24 -16.11 4.12
C ASP A 77 -15.01 -14.66 4.61
N PRO A 78 -16.04 -13.95 5.09
CA PRO A 78 -15.91 -12.58 5.55
C PRO A 78 -14.91 -12.42 6.70
N GLU A 79 -14.78 -13.41 7.58
CA GLU A 79 -13.99 -13.36 8.81
C GLU A 79 -12.53 -13.79 8.60
N ASN A 80 -12.19 -14.26 7.40
CA ASN A 80 -10.84 -14.72 7.13
C ASN A 80 -9.81 -13.60 7.26
N ARG A 81 -8.73 -13.82 8.03
CA ARG A 81 -7.62 -12.88 8.24
C ARG A 81 -6.26 -13.58 8.08
N PRO A 82 -5.75 -13.76 6.85
CA PRO A 82 -4.45 -14.38 6.62
C PRO A 82 -3.33 -13.62 7.33
N ALA A 83 -2.52 -14.35 8.11
CA ALA A 83 -1.45 -13.74 8.91
C ALA A 83 -0.35 -13.08 8.05
N ILE A 84 0.13 -11.94 8.53
CA ILE A 84 1.21 -11.14 7.92
C ILE A 84 2.52 -11.42 8.67
N ALA A 85 3.59 -11.69 7.94
CA ALA A 85 4.90 -12.10 8.47
C ALA A 85 5.76 -10.92 8.94
N ASN A 86 5.56 -9.74 8.34
CA ASN A 86 6.37 -8.56 8.58
C ASN A 86 5.58 -7.45 9.27
N LYS A 87 6.27 -6.65 10.09
CA LYS A 87 5.73 -5.41 10.65
C LYS A 87 5.85 -4.30 9.61
N ILE A 88 4.76 -3.58 9.39
CA ILE A 88 4.71 -2.35 8.60
C ILE A 88 4.20 -1.26 9.53
N ASP A 89 4.97 -0.20 9.67
CA ASP A 89 4.61 0.96 10.49
C ASP A 89 4.21 2.12 9.58
N ILE A 90 3.00 2.63 9.78
CA ILE A 90 2.47 3.75 9.02
C ILE A 90 2.34 5.04 9.85
N SER A 91 2.87 5.07 11.08
CA SER A 91 2.72 6.19 12.01
C SER A 91 3.11 7.53 11.39
N ASP A 92 4.23 7.53 10.66
CA ASP A 92 4.90 8.74 10.16
C ASP A 92 4.36 9.22 8.80
N TYR A 93 3.28 8.61 8.30
CA TYR A 93 2.70 8.91 6.99
C TYR A 93 1.31 9.52 7.10
N ASP A 94 1.08 10.57 6.31
CA ASP A 94 -0.21 11.25 6.21
C ASP A 94 -1.11 10.58 5.16
N THR A 95 -0.51 10.02 4.11
CA THR A 95 -1.23 9.35 3.01
C THR A 95 -0.69 7.95 2.79
N ILE A 96 -1.59 6.98 2.78
CA ILE A 96 -1.28 5.60 2.42
C ILE A 96 -1.96 5.26 1.10
N VAL A 97 -1.21 4.72 0.15
CA VAL A 97 -1.75 4.16 -1.09
C VAL A 97 -1.68 2.64 -1.01
N LEU A 98 -2.83 1.99 -0.79
CA LEU A 98 -2.93 0.54 -0.75
C LEU A 98 -3.02 -0.06 -2.15
N CYS A 99 -2.08 -0.94 -2.48
CA CYS A 99 -1.95 -1.56 -3.78
C CYS A 99 -2.20 -3.07 -3.71
N TYR A 100 -3.18 -3.60 -4.44
CA TYR A 100 -3.49 -5.04 -4.40
C TYR A 100 -4.09 -5.56 -5.71
N PRO A 101 -3.95 -6.86 -6.00
CA PRO A 101 -4.73 -7.48 -7.07
C PRO A 101 -6.20 -7.57 -6.68
N ILE A 102 -7.11 -7.42 -7.63
CA ILE A 102 -8.52 -7.74 -7.41
C ILE A 102 -8.71 -9.26 -7.45
N TRP A 103 -9.19 -9.84 -6.34
CA TRP A 103 -9.61 -11.23 -6.25
C TRP A 103 -11.12 -11.27 -6.07
N TRP A 104 -11.82 -11.95 -6.99
CA TRP A 104 -13.29 -12.08 -6.94
C TRP A 104 -14.04 -10.74 -6.80
N GLY A 105 -13.51 -9.68 -7.42
CA GLY A 105 -14.10 -8.34 -7.38
C GLY A 105 -13.81 -7.53 -6.11
N ARG A 106 -12.94 -8.02 -5.21
CA ARG A 106 -12.63 -7.40 -3.91
C ARG A 106 -11.12 -7.38 -3.64
N ALA A 107 -10.74 -6.71 -2.55
CA ALA A 107 -9.39 -6.83 -2.01
C ALA A 107 -9.15 -8.25 -1.44
N PRO A 108 -7.94 -8.82 -1.57
CA PRO A 108 -7.56 -10.05 -0.90
C PRO A 108 -7.64 -9.91 0.62
N LYS A 109 -8.00 -10.97 1.35
CA LYS A 109 -8.23 -10.90 2.81
C LYS A 109 -7.01 -10.53 3.64
N ILE A 110 -5.81 -10.75 3.12
CA ILE A 110 -4.58 -10.26 3.76
C ILE A 110 -4.53 -8.71 3.80
N VAL A 111 -5.17 -8.03 2.84
CA VAL A 111 -5.29 -6.56 2.87
C VAL A 111 -6.24 -6.12 3.98
N CYS A 112 -7.35 -6.84 4.21
CA CYS A 112 -8.22 -6.59 5.37
C CYS A 112 -7.45 -6.76 6.68
N THR A 113 -6.64 -7.82 6.77
CA THR A 113 -5.77 -8.06 7.93
C THR A 113 -4.81 -6.88 8.15
N PHE A 114 -4.19 -6.36 7.09
CA PHE A 114 -3.35 -5.17 7.21
C PHE A 114 -4.16 -3.97 7.71
N VAL A 115 -5.28 -3.64 7.07
CA VAL A 115 -6.08 -2.45 7.40
C VAL A 115 -6.55 -2.46 8.85
N GLU A 116 -7.02 -3.60 9.35
CA GLU A 116 -7.54 -3.71 10.72
C GLU A 116 -6.47 -3.63 11.80
N ASN A 117 -5.21 -3.91 11.46
CA ASN A 117 -4.08 -3.88 12.40
C ASN A 117 -3.35 -2.53 12.40
N GLN A 118 -3.95 -1.47 11.83
CA GLN A 118 -3.31 -0.15 11.70
C GLN A 118 -4.19 0.97 12.26
N ASN A 119 -3.57 2.04 12.73
CA ASN A 119 -4.27 3.25 13.15
C ASN A 119 -4.39 4.23 11.98
N TRP A 120 -5.62 4.51 11.57
CA TRP A 120 -5.95 5.38 10.44
C TRP A 120 -6.34 6.81 10.83
N SER A 121 -6.34 7.13 12.12
CA SER A 121 -6.74 8.47 12.59
C SER A 121 -5.90 9.57 11.94
N GLY A 122 -6.58 10.51 11.29
CA GLY A 122 -5.94 11.64 10.58
C GLY A 122 -5.25 11.28 9.26
N LYS A 123 -5.25 10.00 8.84
CA LYS A 123 -4.59 9.56 7.60
C LYS A 123 -5.54 9.54 6.42
N LYS A 124 -5.01 9.81 5.22
CA LYS A 124 -5.70 9.67 3.94
C LYS A 124 -5.42 8.29 3.36
N LEU A 125 -6.44 7.66 2.78
CA LEU A 125 -6.31 6.36 2.11
C LEU A 125 -6.62 6.49 0.62
N GLY A 126 -5.64 6.17 -0.22
CA GLY A 126 -5.80 5.90 -1.65
C GLY A 126 -5.71 4.41 -1.95
N THR A 127 -6.25 3.98 -3.09
CA THR A 127 -6.10 2.59 -3.55
C THR A 127 -5.69 2.54 -5.01
N LEU A 128 -4.83 1.57 -5.35
CA LEU A 128 -4.50 1.22 -6.73
C LEU A 128 -4.64 -0.29 -6.91
N CYS A 129 -5.32 -0.70 -7.96
CA CYS A 129 -5.67 -2.10 -8.13
C CYS A 129 -5.25 -2.60 -9.51
N THR A 130 -4.75 -3.83 -9.56
CA THR A 130 -4.52 -4.57 -10.81
C THR A 130 -5.54 -5.68 -10.95
N SER A 131 -6.01 -5.99 -12.15
CA SER A 131 -6.92 -7.10 -12.41
C SER A 131 -6.60 -7.80 -13.73
N GLY A 132 -7.17 -8.98 -13.95
CA GLY A 132 -7.06 -9.68 -15.24
C GLY A 132 -8.01 -9.18 -16.33
N SER A 133 -9.07 -8.44 -15.96
CA SER A 133 -10.08 -7.88 -16.89
C SER A 133 -11.12 -6.97 -16.22
N SER A 134 -11.26 -6.99 -14.89
CA SER A 134 -12.31 -6.24 -14.16
C SER A 134 -11.86 -4.83 -13.76
N GLY A 135 -12.72 -3.81 -13.94
CA GLY A 135 -12.54 -2.50 -13.31
C GLY A 135 -12.66 -2.55 -11.78
N LEU A 136 -12.47 -1.41 -11.10
CA LEU A 136 -12.70 -1.26 -9.65
C LEU A 136 -14.15 -1.67 -9.29
N GLY A 137 -14.34 -2.90 -8.83
CA GLY A 137 -15.60 -3.44 -8.31
C GLY A 137 -15.86 -2.99 -6.87
N LYS A 138 -17.13 -2.98 -6.46
CA LYS A 138 -17.73 -2.26 -5.30
C LYS A 138 -16.88 -2.25 -4.02
N ARG A 139 -16.90 -1.06 -3.39
CA ARG A 139 -16.12 -0.54 -2.24
C ARG A 139 -15.80 -1.59 -1.16
N LEU A 140 -14.61 -1.41 -0.59
CA LEU A 140 -14.04 -2.10 0.58
C LEU A 140 -15.09 -2.38 1.67
#